data_AF-A0A835LCP3-F1
#
_entry.id   AF-A0A835LCP3-F1
#
_cell.length_a   1.000
_cell.length_b   1.000
_cell.length_c   1.000
_cell.angle_alpha   90.00
_cell.angle_beta   90.00
_cell.angle_gamma   90.00
#
_symmetry.space_group_name_H-M   'P 1'
#
loop_
_entity.id
_entity.type
_entity.pdbx_description
1 polymer ?
#
loop_
_entity_poly.entity_id
_entity_poly.type
_entity_poly.pdbx_seq_one_letter_code
_entity_poly.pdbx_strand_id
1 'polypeptide(L)'
;TSEDYLCQVLSLELRPDIVTAFDARHGDNDLNLQVGLAFWRKSREPGVKTFRLLETSPLCYEEGADAETIFALKQINWEDYNVNVQRDRVCLFVKATELENTVNCTRKRIASFIKSGIVECCTDLKEEVKMTRKERKALQEGVRKLHVDPPGNKIDNDNWLPNAMGVGWVNNRLTFEKG
;
A
#
# COMPACT_ATOMS: atom_id res chain seq x y z
N THR A 1 -14.47 0.25 14.48
CA THR A 1 -13.56 0.05 15.64
C THR A 1 -12.55 1.18 15.67
N SER A 2 -11.66 1.24 16.66
CA SER A 2 -10.57 2.23 16.68
C SER A 2 -9.55 2.04 15.55
N GLU A 3 -9.40 0.81 15.06
CA GLU A 3 -8.63 0.49 13.84
C GLU A 3 -9.21 1.18 12.61
N ASP A 4 -10.54 1.11 12.40
CA ASP A 4 -11.21 1.77 11.26
C ASP A 4 -10.95 3.28 11.25
N TYR A 5 -10.94 3.91 12.43
CA TYR A 5 -10.63 5.34 12.56
C TYR A 5 -9.19 5.64 12.16
N LEU A 6 -8.22 4.85 12.64
CA LEU A 6 -6.81 5.02 12.26
C LEU A 6 -6.61 4.82 10.75
N CYS A 7 -7.21 3.78 10.18
CA CYS A 7 -7.23 3.54 8.74
C CYS A 7 -7.82 4.72 7.96
N GLN A 8 -8.95 5.26 8.42
CA GLN A 8 -9.61 6.39 7.78
C GLN A 8 -8.75 7.65 7.79
N VAL A 9 -8.16 8.00 8.95
CA VAL A 9 -7.28 9.17 9.08
C VAL A 9 -6.07 9.03 8.16
N LEU A 10 -5.38 7.90 8.19
CA LEU A 10 -4.21 7.67 7.34
C LEU A 10 -4.56 7.70 5.84
N SER A 11 -5.73 7.16 5.47
CA SER A 11 -6.22 7.17 4.09
C SER A 11 -6.51 8.59 3.59
N LEU A 12 -7.11 9.44 4.44
CA LEU A 12 -7.47 10.81 4.07
C LEU A 12 -6.23 11.72 3.97
N GLU A 13 -5.35 11.66 4.96
CA GLU A 13 -4.19 12.55 5.08
C GLU A 13 -3.08 12.18 4.10
N LEU A 14 -2.79 10.88 3.95
CA LEU A 14 -1.60 10.42 3.23
C LEU A 14 -1.92 9.90 1.82
N ARG A 15 -3.17 9.48 1.58
CA ARG A 15 -3.63 8.85 0.33
C ARG A 15 -2.70 7.74 -0.19
N PRO A 16 -2.41 6.72 0.62
CA PRO A 16 -1.65 5.54 0.20
C PRO A 16 -2.46 4.63 -0.72
N ASP A 17 -1.76 3.68 -1.35
CA ASP A 17 -2.41 2.63 -2.13
C ASP A 17 -3.11 1.62 -1.21
N ILE A 18 -2.51 1.33 -0.06
CA ILE A 18 -3.01 0.36 0.93
C ILE A 18 -2.76 0.93 2.33
N VAL A 19 -3.73 0.76 3.23
CA VAL A 19 -3.59 1.01 4.67
C VAL A 19 -3.94 -0.26 5.42
N THR A 20 -3.13 -0.60 6.42
CA THR A 20 -3.48 -1.59 7.44
C THR A 20 -3.31 -0.99 8.82
N ALA A 21 -4.10 -1.45 9.78
CA ALA A 21 -4.04 -0.97 11.15
C ALA A 21 -4.23 -2.14 12.12
N PHE A 22 -3.63 -2.00 13.29
CA PHE A 22 -3.74 -2.93 14.41
C PHE A 22 -3.96 -2.12 15.69
N ASP A 23 -5.00 -2.47 16.44
CA ASP A 23 -5.27 -1.89 17.76
C ASP A 23 -5.46 -3.02 18.76
N ALA A 24 -4.58 -3.07 19.77
CA ALA A 24 -4.68 -4.05 20.82
C ALA A 24 -4.34 -3.47 22.18
N ARG A 25 -5.05 -3.99 23.17
CA ARG A 25 -4.76 -3.77 24.60
C ARG A 25 -4.05 -4.99 25.16
N HIS A 26 -3.07 -4.73 26.02
CA HIS A 26 -2.30 -5.76 26.68
C HIS A 26 -2.57 -5.75 28.19
N GLY A 27 -3.17 -6.83 28.72
CA GLY A 27 -3.60 -6.92 30.12
C GLY A 27 -4.92 -6.19 30.41
N ASP A 28 -5.17 -5.86 31.68
CA ASP A 28 -6.41 -5.25 32.18
C ASP A 28 -6.49 -3.72 31.94
N ASN A 29 -6.05 -3.26 30.76
CA ASN A 29 -6.03 -1.87 30.26
C ASN A 29 -4.79 -1.01 30.54
N ASP A 30 -3.70 -1.58 31.05
CA ASP A 30 -2.49 -0.79 31.39
C ASP A 30 -1.64 -0.40 30.17
N LEU A 31 -1.79 -1.08 29.03
CA LEU A 31 -1.05 -0.74 27.81
C LEU A 31 -1.95 -0.87 26.58
N ASN A 32 -2.13 0.23 25.86
CA ASN A 32 -2.80 0.28 24.57
C ASN A 32 -1.78 0.55 23.46
N LEU A 33 -1.83 -0.24 22.40
CA LEU A 33 -0.99 -0.12 21.23
C LEU A 33 -1.86 0.06 19.98
N GLN A 34 -1.58 1.13 19.26
CA GLN A 34 -2.10 1.38 17.92
C GLN A 34 -0.92 1.41 16.95
N VAL A 35 -0.99 0.55 15.93
CA VAL A 35 -0.05 0.51 14.82
C VAL A 35 -0.80 0.77 13.53
N GLY A 36 -0.30 1.67 12.70
CA GLY A 36 -0.80 1.91 11.36
C GLY A 36 0.31 1.75 10.34
N LEU A 37 0.01 1.15 9.21
CA LEU A 37 0.94 0.99 8.10
C LEU A 37 0.31 1.55 6.84
N ALA A 38 0.96 2.53 6.23
CA ALA A 38 0.59 3.10 4.95
C ALA A 38 1.60 2.70 3.89
N PHE A 39 1.13 2.21 2.74
CA PHE A 39 1.96 1.66 1.68
C PHE A 39 1.68 2.34 0.33
N TRP A 40 2.73 2.70 -0.40
CA TRP A 40 2.68 3.17 -1.77
C TRP A 40 3.58 2.32 -2.66
N ARG A 41 3.04 1.90 -3.79
CA ARG A 41 3.79 1.19 -4.82
C ARG A 41 4.44 2.18 -5.78
N LYS A 42 5.73 1.99 -6.10
CA LYS A 42 6.47 2.88 -7.04
C LYS A 42 6.44 4.37 -6.60
N SER A 43 6.79 4.62 -5.34
CA SER A 43 6.87 5.98 -4.80
C SER A 43 8.07 6.75 -5.36
N ARG A 44 7.96 8.08 -5.44
CA ARG A 44 9.08 8.98 -5.75
C ARG A 44 10.10 9.08 -4.61
N GLU A 45 9.64 8.80 -3.40
CA GLU A 45 10.46 8.70 -2.19
C GLU A 45 10.33 7.28 -1.65
N PRO A 46 11.02 6.29 -2.25
CA PRO A 46 10.99 4.92 -1.77
C PRO A 46 11.73 4.81 -0.43
N GLY A 47 11.42 3.76 0.33
CA GLY A 47 12.01 3.52 1.64
C GLY A 47 10.99 3.29 2.73
N VAL A 48 11.49 3.05 3.94
CA VAL A 48 10.69 2.83 5.14
C VAL A 48 10.86 4.04 6.06
N LYS A 49 9.74 4.62 6.49
CA LYS A 49 9.68 5.71 7.48
C LYS A 49 8.83 5.25 8.67
N THR A 50 9.20 5.69 9.85
CA THR A 50 8.55 5.34 11.12
C THR A 50 8.21 6.63 11.86
N PHE A 51 6.98 6.71 12.36
CA PHE A 51 6.44 7.84 13.10
C PHE A 51 5.95 7.34 14.44
N ARG A 52 6.54 7.86 15.52
CA ARG A 52 6.16 7.50 16.89
C ARG A 52 5.35 8.63 17.53
N LEU A 53 4.22 8.24 18.11
CA LEU A 53 3.36 9.11 18.90
C LEU A 53 3.41 8.62 20.35
N LEU A 54 4.03 9.40 21.24
CA LEU A 54 3.88 9.20 22.68
C LEU A 54 2.90 10.27 23.18
N GLU A 55 1.92 9.87 23.98
CA GLU A 55 0.99 10.77 24.70
C GLU A 55 0.64 12.05 23.93
N THR A 56 -0.18 11.90 22.89
CA THR A 56 -0.69 12.99 22.02
C THR A 56 0.35 13.88 21.31
N SER A 57 1.64 13.67 21.51
CA SER A 57 2.72 14.47 20.93
C SER A 57 3.51 13.68 19.89
N PRO A 58 3.65 14.19 18.65
CA PRO A 58 4.52 13.60 17.64
C PRO A 58 5.98 13.71 18.10
N LEU A 59 6.65 12.58 18.31
CA LEU A 59 8.09 12.57 18.56
C LEU A 59 8.83 12.58 17.23
N CYS A 60 8.88 13.76 16.60
CA CYS A 60 9.57 13.96 15.32
C CYS A 60 11.10 14.08 15.45
N TYR A 61 11.67 13.94 16.67
CA TYR A 61 13.05 14.36 16.94
C TYR A 61 14.06 13.21 17.17
N GLU A 62 13.64 11.96 17.24
CA GLU A 62 14.54 10.80 17.41
C GLU A 62 14.47 9.81 16.23
N GLU A 63 14.30 10.29 15.01
CA GLU A 63 14.28 9.43 13.83
C GLU A 63 15.60 8.65 13.72
N GLY A 64 15.54 7.31 13.85
CA GLY A 64 16.66 6.41 13.51
C GLY A 64 17.28 5.60 14.67
N ALA A 65 17.01 5.96 15.92
CA ALA A 65 17.60 5.28 17.10
C ALA A 65 16.56 4.57 18.00
N ASP A 66 15.28 4.80 17.77
CA ASP A 66 14.18 4.17 18.48
C ASP A 66 14.02 2.70 18.08
N ALA A 67 13.41 1.91 18.97
CA ALA A 67 13.32 0.46 18.84
C ALA A 67 12.48 0.05 17.63
N GLU A 68 11.48 0.86 17.31
CA GLU A 68 10.54 0.72 16.20
C GLU A 68 11.25 0.95 14.87
N THR A 69 11.98 2.06 14.74
CA THR A 69 12.81 2.32 13.55
C THR A 69 13.89 1.27 13.35
N ILE A 70 14.60 0.87 14.41
CA ILE A 70 15.61 -0.20 14.31
C ILE A 70 14.96 -1.52 13.88
N PHE A 71 13.78 -1.85 14.43
CA PHE A 71 13.05 -3.06 14.05
C PHE A 71 12.64 -3.02 12.58
N ALA A 72 11.99 -1.94 12.16
CA ALA A 72 11.50 -1.75 10.80
C ALA A 72 12.62 -1.74 9.76
N LEU A 73 13.78 -1.13 10.08
CA LEU A 73 14.89 -1.02 9.13
C LEU A 73 15.84 -2.22 9.13
N LYS A 74 16.07 -2.86 10.30
CA LYS A 74 17.13 -3.88 10.44
C LYS A 74 16.62 -5.30 10.70
N GLN A 75 15.40 -5.47 11.20
CA GLN A 75 14.88 -6.80 11.59
C GLN A 75 13.76 -7.30 10.68
N ILE A 76 13.02 -6.40 10.03
CA ILE A 76 11.99 -6.78 9.06
C ILE A 76 12.63 -7.04 7.69
N ASN A 77 12.43 -8.25 7.18
CA ASN A 77 12.68 -8.55 5.78
C ASN A 77 11.44 -8.18 4.94
N TRP A 78 11.42 -6.98 4.38
CA TRP A 78 10.29 -6.45 3.62
C TRP A 78 9.92 -7.27 2.37
N GLU A 79 10.88 -8.00 1.80
CA GLU A 79 10.64 -8.85 0.64
C GLU A 79 9.67 -9.99 0.96
N ASP A 80 9.70 -10.51 2.20
CA ASP A 80 8.77 -11.55 2.66
C ASP A 80 7.31 -11.09 2.66
N TYR A 81 7.10 -9.77 2.71
CA TYR A 81 5.79 -9.11 2.67
C TYR A 81 5.45 -8.54 1.29
N ASN A 82 6.17 -8.93 0.23
CA ASN A 82 6.01 -8.44 -1.14
C ASN A 82 6.29 -6.94 -1.34
N VAL A 83 7.10 -6.35 -0.46
CA VAL A 83 7.49 -4.93 -0.51
C VAL A 83 8.91 -4.81 -1.03
N ASN A 84 9.13 -3.97 -2.05
CA ASN A 84 10.46 -3.64 -2.53
C ASN A 84 10.87 -2.26 -2.02
N VAL A 85 11.72 -2.20 -0.99
CA VAL A 85 12.10 -0.94 -0.31
C VAL A 85 12.79 0.06 -1.23
N GLN A 86 13.38 -0.38 -2.35
CA GLN A 86 14.02 0.52 -3.33
C GLN A 86 13.02 1.20 -4.28
N ARG A 87 11.77 0.72 -4.33
CA ARG A 87 10.74 1.21 -5.25
C ARG A 87 9.47 1.65 -4.54
N ASP A 88 9.15 0.98 -3.45
CA ASP A 88 7.94 1.18 -2.68
C ASP A 88 8.24 2.03 -1.46
N ARG A 89 7.22 2.73 -0.96
CA ARG A 89 7.28 3.51 0.28
C ARG A 89 6.40 2.85 1.32
N VAL A 90 6.94 2.72 2.51
CA VAL A 90 6.21 2.29 3.71
C VAL A 90 6.33 3.37 4.76
N CYS A 91 5.21 3.74 5.37
CA CYS A 91 5.16 4.58 6.55
C CYS A 91 4.50 3.80 7.68
N LEU A 92 5.22 3.62 8.78
CA LEU A 92 4.76 2.98 10.01
C LEU A 92 4.42 4.05 11.03
N PHE A 93 3.25 3.94 11.67
CA PHE A 93 2.78 4.81 12.72
C PHE A 93 2.61 3.96 13.98
N VAL A 94 3.29 4.29 15.06
CA VAL A 94 3.21 3.55 16.31
C VAL A 94 2.83 4.50 17.43
N LYS A 95 1.72 4.20 18.09
CA LYS A 95 1.26 4.89 19.29
C LYS A 95 1.09 3.88 20.41
N ALA A 96 1.95 3.97 21.41
CA ALA A 96 1.81 3.23 22.66
C ALA A 96 1.33 4.21 23.74
N THR A 97 0.32 3.81 24.51
CA THR A 97 -0.21 4.58 25.64
C THR A 97 -0.26 3.65 26.85
N GLU A 98 0.46 4.01 27.91
CA GLU A 98 0.50 3.27 29.17
C GLU A 98 -0.44 3.97 30.18
N LEU A 99 -1.35 3.22 30.79
CA LEU A 99 -2.25 3.69 31.82
C LEU A 99 -1.57 3.41 33.18
N GLU A 100 -1.00 4.45 33.77
CA GLU A 100 -0.35 4.45 35.08
C GLU A 100 0.92 3.59 35.27
N ASN A 101 1.85 4.18 36.02
CA ASN A 101 3.19 3.69 36.31
C ASN A 101 3.20 2.31 37.01
N THR A 102 3.00 1.23 36.27
CA THR A 102 3.33 -0.11 36.76
C THR A 102 4.84 -0.28 36.65
N VAL A 103 5.53 0.00 37.77
CA VAL A 103 6.99 0.00 38.01
C VAL A 103 7.73 -1.27 37.54
N ASN A 104 7.04 -2.31 37.08
CA ASN A 104 7.61 -3.57 36.59
C ASN A 104 7.42 -3.85 35.08
N CYS A 105 6.86 -2.91 34.31
CA CYS A 105 6.79 -3.02 32.85
C CYS A 105 8.17 -2.74 32.22
N THR A 106 8.98 -3.80 32.10
CA THR A 106 10.31 -3.72 31.49
C THR A 106 10.16 -3.18 30.05
N ARG A 107 10.93 -2.17 29.63
CA ARG A 107 10.96 -1.64 28.23
C ARG A 107 10.96 -2.73 27.15
N LYS A 108 11.50 -3.91 27.48
CA LYS A 108 11.46 -5.15 26.67
C LYS A 108 10.04 -5.64 26.34
N ARG A 109 9.10 -5.59 27.29
CA ARG A 109 7.70 -6.02 27.11
C ARG A 109 6.98 -5.12 26.12
N ILE A 110 7.11 -3.80 26.28
CA ILE A 110 6.54 -2.80 25.36
C ILE A 110 7.14 -2.99 23.96
N ALA A 111 8.47 -3.11 23.86
CA ALA A 111 9.14 -3.37 22.59
C ALA A 111 8.67 -4.68 21.93
N SER A 112 8.48 -5.75 22.70
CA SER A 112 7.95 -7.02 22.18
C SER A 112 6.52 -6.87 21.67
N PHE A 113 5.67 -6.15 22.40
CA PHE A 113 4.27 -5.95 22.01
C PHE A 113 4.16 -5.10 20.74
N ILE A 114 4.95 -4.03 20.65
CA ILE A 114 5.05 -3.20 19.44
C ILE A 114 5.50 -4.04 18.24
N LYS A 115 6.54 -4.88 18.40
CA LYS A 115 7.01 -5.76 17.33
C LYS A 115 5.91 -6.69 16.83
N SER A 116 5.13 -7.29 17.74
CA SER A 116 3.99 -8.12 17.37
C SER A 116 2.97 -7.33 16.55
N GLY A 117 2.57 -6.14 17.00
CA GLY A 117 1.62 -5.30 16.26
C GLY A 117 2.12 -4.89 14.86
N ILE A 118 3.41 -4.58 14.72
CA ILE A 118 4.01 -4.28 13.41
C ILE A 118 3.96 -5.50 12.48
N VAL A 119 4.23 -6.70 13.01
CA VAL A 119 4.20 -7.95 12.24
C VAL A 119 2.78 -8.28 11.76
N GLU A 120 1.76 -8.05 12.59
CA GLU A 120 0.35 -8.19 12.19
C GLU A 120 0.03 -7.26 11.01
N CYS A 121 0.32 -5.96 11.11
CA CYS A 121 0.07 -5.02 10.01
C CYS A 121 0.81 -5.40 8.71
N CYS A 122 2.02 -5.95 8.83
CA CYS A 122 2.79 -6.42 7.68
C CYS A 122 2.17 -7.68 7.05
N THR A 123 1.59 -8.56 7.86
CA THR A 123 0.87 -9.76 7.39
C THR A 123 -0.39 -9.35 6.62
N ASP A 124 -1.19 -8.44 7.16
CA ASP A 124 -2.36 -7.88 6.48
C ASP A 124 -1.98 -7.22 5.16
N LEU A 125 -0.90 -6.44 5.16
CA LEU A 125 -0.39 -5.78 3.95
C LEU A 125 -0.06 -6.82 2.87
N LYS A 126 0.59 -7.93 3.26
CA LYS A 126 0.97 -8.98 2.32
C LYS A 126 -0.26 -9.61 1.66
N GLU A 127 -1.35 -9.77 2.41
CA GLU A 127 -2.62 -10.29 1.89
C GLU A 127 -3.28 -9.30 0.93
N GLU A 128 -3.38 -8.03 1.33
CA GLU A 128 -3.93 -6.95 0.50
C GLU A 128 -3.14 -6.78 -0.81
N VAL A 129 -1.81 -6.75 -0.74
CA VAL A 129 -0.96 -6.67 -1.94
C VAL A 129 -1.18 -7.85 -2.88
N LYS A 130 -1.40 -9.06 -2.35
CA LYS A 130 -1.73 -10.25 -3.15
C LYS A 130 -3.11 -10.13 -3.79
N MET A 131 -4.12 -9.64 -3.05
CA MET A 131 -5.47 -9.45 -3.55
C MET A 131 -5.51 -8.44 -4.69
N THR A 132 -4.93 -7.25 -4.50
CA THR A 132 -4.85 -6.24 -5.57
C THR A 132 -4.11 -6.76 -6.81
N ARG A 133 -3.10 -7.63 -6.65
CA ARG A 133 -2.40 -8.26 -7.80
C ARG A 133 -3.30 -9.23 -8.56
N LYS A 134 -4.13 -10.03 -7.86
CA LYS A 134 -5.08 -10.96 -8.49
C LYS A 134 -6.15 -10.21 -9.27
N GLU A 135 -6.74 -9.18 -8.68
CA GLU A 135 -7.77 -8.35 -9.31
C GLU A 135 -7.26 -7.68 -10.59
N ARG A 136 -6.04 -7.11 -10.56
CA ARG A 136 -5.41 -6.53 -11.76
C ARG A 136 -5.19 -7.57 -12.87
N LYS A 137 -4.80 -8.80 -12.53
CA LYS A 137 -4.64 -9.88 -13.51
C LYS A 137 -5.98 -10.27 -14.12
N ALA A 138 -7.01 -10.45 -13.30
CA ALA A 138 -8.36 -10.79 -13.77
C ALA A 138 -8.93 -9.73 -14.72
N LEU A 139 -8.74 -8.44 -14.40
CA LEU A 139 -9.15 -7.35 -15.28
C LEU A 139 -8.42 -7.38 -16.63
N GLN A 140 -7.10 -7.62 -16.62
CA GLN A 140 -6.30 -7.73 -17.86
C GLN A 140 -6.72 -8.92 -18.72
N GLU A 141 -7.03 -10.06 -18.10
CA GLU A 141 -7.55 -11.23 -18.81
C GLU A 141 -8.94 -10.96 -19.41
N GLY A 142 -9.80 -10.22 -18.71
CA GLY A 142 -11.09 -9.76 -19.24
C GLY A 142 -10.93 -8.86 -20.47
N VAL A 143 -10.04 -7.87 -20.40
CA VAL A 143 -9.75 -6.98 -21.55
C VAL A 143 -9.19 -7.76 -22.75
N ARG A 144 -8.29 -8.73 -22.52
CA ARG A 144 -7.77 -9.59 -23.59
C ARG A 144 -8.85 -10.43 -24.27
N LYS A 145 -9.83 -10.93 -23.52
CA LYS A 145 -10.98 -11.67 -24.06
C LYS A 145 -11.92 -10.78 -24.87
N LEU A 146 -11.98 -9.48 -24.58
CA LEU A 146 -12.72 -8.50 -25.39
C LEU A 146 -11.95 -8.05 -26.64
N HIS A 147 -10.62 -8.21 -26.66
CA HIS A 147 -9.75 -7.89 -27.80
C HIS A 147 -9.50 -9.10 -28.71
N VAL A 148 -10.41 -10.08 -28.73
CA VAL A 148 -10.40 -11.16 -29.72
C VAL A 148 -10.71 -10.55 -31.09
N ASP A 149 -9.83 -10.81 -32.05
CA ASP A 149 -9.83 -10.27 -33.41
C ASP A 149 -11.23 -10.32 -34.06
N PRO A 150 -11.60 -9.32 -34.91
CA PRO A 150 -12.79 -9.44 -35.73
C PRO A 150 -12.71 -10.75 -36.53
N PRO A 151 -13.83 -11.49 -36.71
CA PRO A 151 -13.81 -12.72 -37.48
C PRO A 151 -13.18 -12.42 -38.84
N GLY A 152 -12.09 -13.12 -39.14
CA GLY A 152 -11.35 -12.92 -40.37
C GLY A 152 -12.29 -13.09 -41.55
N ASN A 153 -12.70 -11.98 -42.16
CA ASN A 153 -13.24 -11.99 -43.50
C ASN A 153 -12.10 -12.48 -44.40
N LYS A 154 -12.15 -13.76 -44.76
CA LYS A 154 -11.54 -14.22 -46.00
C LYS A 154 -12.26 -13.46 -47.11
N ILE A 155 -11.66 -12.37 -47.56
CA ILE A 155 -12.01 -11.75 -48.82
C ILE A 155 -11.42 -12.70 -49.86
N ASP A 156 -12.28 -13.57 -50.39
CA ASP A 156 -11.95 -14.35 -51.58
C ASP A 156 -11.67 -13.34 -52.69
N ASN A 157 -10.40 -13.27 -53.06
CA ASN A 157 -9.86 -12.28 -53.95
C ASN A 157 -10.07 -12.74 -55.40
N ASP A 158 -11.33 -12.89 -55.78
CA ASP A 158 -11.73 -13.06 -57.16
C ASP A 158 -12.86 -12.08 -57.47
N ASN A 159 -12.55 -11.25 -58.46
CA ASN A 159 -13.48 -10.55 -59.33
C ASN A 159 -13.93 -9.11 -58.96
N TRP A 160 -13.61 -8.22 -59.90
CA TRP A 160 -14.13 -6.87 -60.19
C TRP A 160 -13.40 -5.63 -59.60
N LEU A 161 -12.44 -5.14 -60.37
CA LEU A 161 -12.32 -3.70 -60.65
C LEU A 161 -13.36 -3.36 -61.75
N PRO A 162 -14.01 -2.18 -61.73
CA PRO A 162 -13.29 -0.96 -62.10
C PRO A 162 -13.67 0.35 -61.37
N ASN A 163 -12.67 1.23 -61.29
CA ASN A 163 -12.72 2.69 -61.31
C ASN A 163 -13.82 3.43 -60.53
N ALA A 164 -13.44 4.09 -59.44
CA ALA A 164 -13.89 5.46 -59.16
C ALA A 164 -12.99 6.12 -58.12
N MET A 165 -12.86 7.43 -58.27
CA MET A 165 -11.93 8.35 -57.63
C MET A 165 -12.04 8.39 -56.10
N GLY A 166 -10.92 8.75 -55.48
CA GLY A 166 -10.66 8.60 -54.06
C GLY A 166 -11.56 9.38 -53.11
N VAL A 167 -11.72 8.79 -51.94
CA VAL A 167 -12.09 9.46 -50.68
C VAL A 167 -11.32 8.73 -49.59
N GLY A 168 -10.57 9.50 -48.79
CA GLY A 168 -9.42 9.02 -48.04
C GLY A 168 -9.70 8.45 -46.65
N TRP A 169 -8.63 8.35 -45.86
CA TRP A 169 -8.65 8.27 -44.40
C TRP A 169 -7.43 9.03 -43.86
N VAL A 170 -7.67 10.23 -43.33
CA VAL A 170 -6.71 10.96 -42.49
C VAL A 170 -6.87 10.43 -41.08
N ASN A 171 -5.80 9.87 -40.53
CA ASN A 171 -5.72 9.40 -39.15
C ASN A 171 -5.97 10.55 -38.18
N ASN A 172 -7.13 10.56 -37.51
CA ASN A 172 -7.42 11.47 -36.41
C ASN A 172 -6.69 11.00 -35.15
N ARG A 173 -5.55 11.63 -34.90
CA ARG A 173 -4.80 11.64 -33.64
C ARG A 173 -5.48 12.63 -32.70
N LEU A 174 -6.17 12.14 -31.66
CA LEU A 174 -6.67 12.97 -30.57
C LEU A 174 -5.51 13.36 -29.65
N THR A 175 -5.04 14.60 -29.78
CA THR A 175 -4.27 15.29 -28.73
C THR A 175 -5.15 16.37 -28.12
N PHE A 176 -5.42 16.26 -26.82
CA PHE A 176 -6.03 17.32 -26.02
C PHE A 176 -4.96 18.36 -25.66
N GLU A 177 -5.12 19.60 -26.13
CA GLU A 177 -4.49 20.78 -25.53
C GLU A 177 -5.55 21.58 -24.76
N LYS A 178 -5.12 22.13 -23.62
CA LYS A 178 -5.91 22.89 -22.66
C LYS A 178 -6.26 24.28 -23.18
N GLY A 179 -7.48 24.73 -22.89
CA GLY A 179 -7.86 26.13 -22.70
C GLY A 179 -8.34 26.30 -21.27
#